data_AF-A0A0D2XNX1-F1
#
_entry.id   AF-A0A0D2XNX1-F1
#
_cell.length_a   1.000
_cell.length_b   1.000
_cell.length_c   1.000
_cell.angle_alpha   90.00
_cell.angle_beta   90.00
_cell.angle_gamma   90.00
#
_symmetry.space_group_name_H-M   'P 1'
#
loop_
_entity.id
_entity.type
_entity.pdbx_description
1 polymer ?
#
loop_
_entity_poly.entity_id
_entity_poly.type
_entity_poly.pdbx_seq_one_letter_code
_entity_poly.pdbx_strand_id
1 'polypeptide(L)'
;ILFIVIEVLYLTALVLVKAAILCFFLRIFPDHKFRIVVKCTMVFNALIWVGFFIFVFFQTQPFSLFWNGWQQKKGHLILTGFTNFTLPLAGMNLLLDIWMLILPMTQLWGMGLKLRKKLGVISMFSVGIL
;
A
#
# COMPACT_ATOMS: atom_id res chain seq x y z
N ILE A 1 6.13 -21.38 -8.20
CA ILE A 1 6.73 -20.34 -9.07
C ILE A 1 5.65 -19.40 -9.60
N LEU A 2 4.66 -19.88 -10.38
CA LEU A 2 3.57 -19.03 -10.91
C LEU A 2 2.86 -18.21 -9.82
N PHE A 3 2.55 -18.84 -8.67
CA PHE A 3 1.93 -18.17 -7.53
C PHE A 3 2.73 -16.98 -7.00
N ILE A 4 4.04 -17.14 -6.83
CA ILE A 4 4.95 -16.08 -6.34
C ILE A 4 5.02 -14.93 -7.34
N VAL A 5 5.08 -15.24 -8.64
CA VAL A 5 5.11 -14.22 -9.70
C VAL A 5 3.83 -13.38 -9.68
N ILE A 6 2.67 -14.04 -9.54
CA ILE A 6 1.36 -13.36 -9.46
C ILE A 6 1.28 -12.50 -8.20
N GLU A 7 1.71 -13.02 -7.05
CA GLU A 7 1.69 -12.31 -5.77
C GLU A 7 2.54 -11.02 -5.80
N VAL A 8 3.77 -11.11 -6.33
CA VAL A 8 4.66 -9.95 -6.48
C VAL A 8 4.08 -8.94 -7.48
N LEU A 9 3.55 -9.40 -8.62
CA LEU A 9 2.90 -8.51 -9.61
C LEU A 9 1.70 -7.78 -9.00
N TYR A 10 0.85 -8.50 -8.27
CA TYR A 10 -0.33 -7.94 -7.62
C TYR A 10 0.03 -6.84 -6.62
N LEU A 11 1.00 -7.10 -5.74
CA LEU A 11 1.43 -6.10 -4.75
C LEU A 11 2.14 -4.90 -5.39
N THR A 12 2.91 -5.14 -6.46
CA THR A 12 3.54 -4.07 -7.22
C THR A 12 2.50 -3.18 -7.89
N ALA A 13 1.47 -3.77 -8.49
CA ALA A 13 0.35 -3.04 -9.07
C ALA A 13 -0.37 -2.19 -8.02
N LEU A 14 -0.66 -2.75 -6.84
CA LEU A 14 -1.26 -1.99 -5.74
C LEU A 14 -0.44 -0.76 -5.35
N VAL A 15 0.87 -0.94 -5.11
CA VAL A 15 1.77 0.15 -4.71
C VAL A 15 1.86 1.23 -5.79
N LEU A 16 1.88 0.82 -7.06
CA LEU A 16 1.90 1.73 -8.20
C LEU A 16 0.61 2.56 -8.31
N VAL A 17 -0.55 1.95 -8.08
CA VAL A 17 -1.85 2.66 -8.04
C VAL A 17 -1.86 3.69 -6.91
N LYS A 18 -1.42 3.31 -5.70
CA LYS A 18 -1.30 4.25 -4.56
C LYS A 18 -0.37 5.42 -4.89
N ALA A 19 0.78 5.14 -5.50
CA ALA A 19 1.74 6.16 -5.92
C ALA A 19 1.15 7.11 -6.99
N ALA A 20 0.39 6.58 -7.96
CA ALA A 20 -0.28 7.40 -8.97
C ALA A 20 -1.30 8.37 -8.34
N ILE A 21 -2.10 7.89 -7.38
CA ILE A 21 -3.06 8.72 -6.63
C ILE A 21 -2.33 9.82 -5.86
N LEU A 22 -1.26 9.50 -5.13
CA LEU A 22 -0.45 10.47 -4.38
C LEU A 22 0.21 11.51 -5.29
N CYS A 23 0.74 11.10 -6.45
CA CYS A 23 1.26 12.01 -7.46
C CYS A 23 0.19 12.98 -7.97
N PHE A 24 -1.03 12.51 -8.18
CA PHE A 24 -2.15 13.37 -8.56
C PHE A 24 -2.50 14.37 -7.47
N PHE A 25 -2.47 13.94 -6.19
CA PHE A 25 -2.66 14.85 -5.05
C PHE A 25 -1.61 15.96 -5.00
N LEU A 26 -0.33 15.67 -5.28
CA LEU A 26 0.73 16.69 -5.35
C LEU A 26 0.50 17.71 -6.48
N ARG A 27 -0.03 17.25 -7.61
CA ARG A 27 -0.32 18.10 -8.76
C ARG A 27 -1.49 19.04 -8.50
N ILE A 28 -2.52 18.58 -7.79
CA ILE A 28 -3.77 19.33 -7.64
C ILE A 28 -3.81 20.23 -6.40
N PHE A 29 -3.12 19.84 -5.32
CA PHE A 29 -3.02 20.63 -4.11
C PHE A 29 -1.66 21.36 -4.06
N PRO A 30 -1.64 22.70 -4.20
CA PRO A 30 -0.41 23.48 -4.05
C PRO A 30 -0.01 23.74 -2.58
N ASP A 31 -0.78 23.26 -1.60
CA ASP A 31 -0.51 23.49 -0.18
C ASP A 31 0.81 22.84 0.24
N HIS A 32 1.70 23.62 0.88
CA HIS A 32 3.06 23.18 1.19
C HIS A 32 3.08 22.10 2.28
N LYS A 33 2.25 22.22 3.32
CA LYS A 33 2.17 21.25 4.41
C LYS A 33 1.62 19.92 3.88
N PHE A 34 0.57 19.99 3.07
CA PHE A 34 -0.01 18.83 2.40
C PHE A 34 0.98 18.11 1.49
N ARG A 35 1.76 18.86 0.71
CA ARG A 35 2.78 18.29 -0.18
C ARG A 35 3.87 17.51 0.57
N ILE A 36 4.27 17.98 1.76
CA ILE A 36 5.22 17.24 2.60
C ILE A 36 4.58 15.93 3.06
N VAL A 37 3.34 15.97 3.59
CA VAL A 37 2.64 14.76 4.07
C VAL A 37 2.47 13.74 2.94
N VAL A 38 2.08 14.17 1.74
CA VAL A 38 1.92 13.27 0.58
C VAL A 38 3.25 12.67 0.15
N LYS A 39 4.33 13.46 0.09
CA LYS A 39 5.69 12.94 -0.21
C LYS A 39 6.15 11.93 0.85
N CYS A 40 5.95 12.21 2.13
CA CYS A 40 6.24 11.27 3.21
C CYS A 40 5.45 9.96 3.06
N THR A 41 4.16 10.06 2.73
CA THR A 41 3.29 8.89 2.50
C THR A 41 3.77 8.07 1.30
N MET A 42 4.23 8.74 0.23
CA MET A 42 4.76 8.09 -0.96
C MET A 42 6.05 7.31 -0.66
N VAL A 43 6.98 7.91 0.09
CA VAL A 43 8.21 7.23 0.53
C VAL A 43 7.88 6.05 1.43
N PHE A 44 6.95 6.22 2.38
CA PHE A 44 6.54 5.16 3.28
C PHE A 44 5.89 3.97 2.55
N ASN A 45 5.03 4.23 1.55
CA ASN A 45 4.45 3.21 0.69
C ASN A 45 5.53 2.44 -0.10
N ALA A 46 6.55 3.12 -0.62
CA ALA A 46 7.68 2.49 -1.29
C ALA A 46 8.52 1.61 -0.34
N LEU A 47 8.76 2.06 0.90
CA LEU A 47 9.50 1.30 1.91
C LEU A 47 8.79 -0.02 2.25
N ILE A 48 7.47 -0.01 2.40
CA ILE A 48 6.66 -1.21 2.64
C ILE A 48 6.80 -2.19 1.47
N TRP A 49 6.72 -1.70 0.24
CA TRP A 49 6.90 -2.54 -0.95
C TRP A 49 8.28 -3.18 -1.02
N VAL A 50 9.34 -2.41 -0.76
CA VAL A 50 10.72 -2.91 -0.74
C VAL A 50 10.88 -3.98 0.35
N GLY A 51 10.32 -3.75 1.55
CA GLY A 51 10.33 -4.73 2.63
C GLY A 51 9.66 -6.04 2.24
N PHE A 52 8.51 -5.97 1.56
CA PHE A 52 7.81 -7.15 1.06
C PHE A 52 8.62 -7.86 -0.05
N PHE A 53 9.22 -7.10 -0.96
CA PHE A 53 10.04 -7.65 -2.04
C PHE A 53 11.25 -8.44 -1.51
N ILE A 54 11.95 -7.87 -0.53
CA ILE A 54 13.05 -8.54 0.17
C ILE A 54 12.53 -9.81 0.87
N PHE A 55 11.42 -9.71 1.58
CA PHE A 55 10.84 -10.85 2.30
C PHE A 55 10.48 -12.02 1.36
N VAL A 56 9.88 -11.74 0.20
CA VAL A 56 9.59 -12.77 -0.82
C VAL A 56 10.87 -13.38 -1.38
N PHE A 57 11.90 -12.56 -1.62
CA PHE A 57 13.17 -13.04 -2.16
C PHE A 57 13.89 -13.99 -1.18
N PHE A 58 13.93 -13.63 0.11
CA PHE A 58 14.54 -14.44 1.16
C PHE A 58 13.74 -15.70 1.52
N GLN A 59 12.44 -15.72 1.23
CA GLN A 59 11.57 -16.87 1.50
C GLN A 59 11.65 -18.01 0.50
N THR A 60 12.53 -17.91 -0.50
CA THR A 60 12.63 -18.89 -1.57
C THR A 60 13.11 -20.29 -1.15
N GLN A 61 13.14 -20.67 0.14
CA GLN A 61 13.35 -22.04 0.63
C GLN A 61 12.64 -22.33 1.98
N PRO A 62 11.87 -23.43 2.14
CA PRO A 62 11.10 -24.18 1.15
C PRO A 62 9.57 -23.91 1.26
N PHE A 63 8.94 -23.66 0.12
CA PHE A 63 7.49 -23.46 -0.05
C PHE A 63 6.66 -24.69 0.40
N SER A 64 7.25 -25.88 0.44
CA SER A 64 6.58 -27.10 0.90
C SER A 64 6.19 -27.04 2.38
N LEU A 65 6.90 -26.27 3.21
CA LEU A 65 6.56 -26.04 4.62
C LEU A 65 5.34 -25.13 4.79
N PHE A 66 4.98 -24.30 3.81
CA PHE A 66 3.76 -23.49 3.92
C PHE A 66 2.51 -24.37 3.82
N TRP A 67 2.51 -25.31 2.86
CA TRP A 67 1.38 -26.21 2.63
C TRP A 67 1.36 -27.42 3.58
N ASN A 68 2.52 -28.02 3.87
CA ASN A 68 2.63 -29.21 4.74
C ASN A 68 3.07 -28.90 6.18
N GLY A 69 3.39 -27.65 6.52
CA GLY A 69 3.91 -27.28 7.85
C GLY A 69 2.89 -27.37 8.97
N TRP A 70 1.58 -27.44 8.66
CA TRP A 70 0.56 -27.79 9.64
C TRP A 70 0.74 -29.21 10.20
N GLN A 71 1.36 -30.12 9.44
CA GLN A 71 1.53 -31.55 9.81
C GLN A 71 2.80 -31.80 10.65
N GLN A 72 3.77 -30.89 10.67
CA GLN A 72 5.05 -31.07 11.40
C GLN A 72 5.23 -30.01 12.49
N LYS A 73 5.50 -30.42 13.74
CA LYS A 73 5.79 -29.52 14.88
C LYS A 73 6.91 -28.49 14.61
N LYS A 74 7.88 -28.80 13.73
CA LYS A 74 8.94 -27.86 13.30
C LYS A 74 8.46 -26.83 12.25
N GLY A 75 7.43 -27.15 11.47
CA GLY A 75 6.80 -26.20 10.54
C GLY A 75 6.03 -25.09 11.25
N HIS A 76 5.46 -25.38 12.43
CA HIS A 76 4.73 -24.41 13.22
C HIS A 76 5.59 -23.20 13.63
N LEU A 77 6.85 -23.41 14.03
CA LEU A 77 7.74 -22.32 14.45
C LEU A 77 8.08 -21.36 13.29
N ILE A 78 8.30 -21.91 12.09
CA ILE A 78 8.63 -21.16 10.87
C ILE A 78 7.40 -20.41 10.36
N LEU A 79 6.22 -21.04 10.41
CA LEU A 79 4.93 -20.42 10.07
C LEU A 79 4.56 -19.29 11.03
N THR A 80 4.88 -19.42 12.31
CA THR A 80 4.64 -18.37 13.32
C THR A 80 5.55 -17.17 13.05
N GLY A 81 6.83 -17.39 12.70
CA GLY A 81 7.74 -16.32 12.30
C GLY A 81 7.28 -15.57 11.03
N PHE A 82 6.82 -16.30 10.01
CA PHE A 82 6.23 -15.70 8.81
C PHE A 82 4.99 -14.87 9.14
N THR A 83 4.07 -15.44 9.93
CA THR A 83 2.82 -14.78 10.31
C THR A 83 3.07 -13.51 11.12
N ASN A 84 4.04 -13.55 12.05
CA ASN A 84 4.43 -12.40 12.86
C ASN A 84 5.04 -11.25 12.05
N PHE A 85 5.65 -11.54 10.90
CA PHE A 85 6.17 -10.51 10.00
C PHE A 85 5.10 -10.02 9.03
N THR A 86 4.36 -10.92 8.39
CA THR A 86 3.37 -10.58 7.36
C THR A 86 2.14 -9.86 7.92
N LEU A 87 1.64 -10.24 9.11
CA LEU A 87 0.47 -9.60 9.74
C LEU A 87 0.64 -8.09 9.96
N PRO A 88 1.71 -7.59 10.60
CA PRO A 88 1.88 -6.16 10.80
C PRO A 88 2.10 -5.43 9.47
N LEU A 89 2.81 -6.02 8.49
CA LEU A 89 2.94 -5.42 7.16
C LEU A 89 1.58 -5.30 6.45
N ALA A 90 0.72 -6.32 6.56
CA ALA A 90 -0.64 -6.28 6.03
C ALA A 90 -1.49 -5.21 6.74
N GLY A 91 -1.39 -5.13 8.07
CA GLY A 91 -2.04 -4.09 8.87
C GLY A 91 -1.61 -2.68 8.46
N MET A 92 -0.31 -2.45 8.24
CA MET A 92 0.20 -1.16 7.77
C MET A 92 -0.30 -0.80 6.35
N ASN A 93 -0.39 -1.78 5.45
CA ASN A 93 -0.96 -1.56 4.12
C ASN A 93 -2.43 -1.13 4.18
N LEU A 94 -3.22 -1.79 5.04
CA LEU A 94 -4.62 -1.44 5.26
C LEU A 94 -4.77 -0.06 5.91
N LEU A 95 -3.94 0.26 6.91
CA LEU A 95 -3.90 1.58 7.52
C LEU A 95 -3.56 2.66 6.50
N LEU A 96 -2.66 2.38 5.56
CA LEU A 96 -2.37 3.30 4.45
C LEU A 96 -3.57 3.52 3.54
N ASP A 97 -4.37 2.48 3.27
CA ASP A 97 -5.60 2.62 2.49
C ASP A 97 -6.60 3.55 3.17
N ILE A 98 -6.80 3.36 4.48
CA ILE A 98 -7.65 4.25 5.29
C ILE A 98 -7.07 5.68 5.29
N TRP A 99 -5.76 5.82 5.48
CA TRP A 99 -5.08 7.12 5.49
C TRP A 99 -5.26 7.87 4.17
N MET A 100 -5.13 7.19 3.03
CA MET A 100 -5.33 7.79 1.70
C MET A 100 -6.77 8.28 1.49
N LEU A 101 -7.78 7.66 2.12
CA LEU A 101 -9.17 8.13 2.09
C LEU A 101 -9.39 9.38 2.96
N ILE A 102 -8.70 9.46 4.11
CA ILE A 102 -8.77 10.61 5.04
C ILE A 102 -8.04 11.82 4.45
N LEU A 103 -6.94 11.59 3.74
CA LEU A 103 -6.07 12.61 3.15
C LEU A 103 -6.83 13.70 2.36
N PRO A 104 -7.70 13.38 1.38
CA PRO A 104 -8.50 14.38 0.68
C PRO A 104 -9.59 15.02 1.55
N MET A 105 -10.16 14.29 2.52
CA MET A 105 -11.20 14.79 3.42
C MET A 105 -10.68 15.87 4.36
N THR A 106 -9.45 15.71 4.88
CA THR A 106 -8.82 16.75 5.74
C THR A 106 -8.59 18.06 5.00
N GLN A 107 -8.25 18.00 3.71
CA GLN A 107 -8.13 19.20 2.87
C GLN A 107 -9.48 19.85 2.57
N LEU A 108 -10.54 19.05 2.42
CA LEU A 108 -11.90 19.55 2.19
C LEU A 108 -12.46 20.30 3.41
N TRP A 109 -12.11 19.90 4.63
CA TRP A 109 -12.56 20.57 5.86
C TRP A 109 -11.68 21.74 6.28
N GLY A 110 -10.37 21.66 6.06
CA GLY A 110 -9.42 22.67 6.55
C GLY A 110 -9.32 23.94 5.71
N MET A 111 -9.82 23.93 4.47
CA MET A 111 -9.78 25.10 3.61
C MET A 111 -11.11 25.26 2.87
N GLY A 112 -11.71 26.45 2.95
CA GLY A 112 -12.77 26.90 2.04
C GLY A 112 -12.27 26.96 0.60
N LEU A 113 -12.05 25.80 -0.01
CA LEU A 113 -11.34 25.62 -1.26
C LEU A 113 -12.26 25.90 -2.45
N LYS A 114 -11.86 26.91 -3.25
CA LYS A 114 -12.46 27.30 -4.53
C LYS A 114 -12.73 26.06 -5.41
N LEU A 115 -13.92 26.02 -6.03
CA LEU A 115 -14.51 25.00 -6.92
C LEU A 115 -13.55 24.20 -7.82
N ARG A 116 -12.40 24.75 -8.20
CA ARG A 116 -11.35 24.08 -9.00
C ARG A 116 -10.78 22.82 -8.35
N LYS A 117 -10.68 22.72 -7.01
CA LYS A 117 -10.21 21.48 -6.34
C LYS A 117 -11.29 20.41 -6.19
N LYS A 118 -12.57 20.83 -6.10
CA LYS A 118 -13.74 19.93 -6.09
C LYS A 118 -13.85 19.16 -7.41
N LEU A 119 -13.57 19.82 -8.54
CA LEU A 119 -13.54 19.22 -9.88
C LEU A 119 -12.46 18.13 -10.04
N GLY A 120 -11.32 18.27 -9.38
CA GLY A 120 -10.27 17.26 -9.37
C GLY A 120 -10.68 15.95 -8.71
N VAL A 121 -11.25 16.04 -7.52
CA VAL A 121 -11.78 14.89 -6.78
C VAL A 121 -12.92 14.22 -7.55
N ILE A 122 -13.80 15.01 -8.15
CA ILE A 122 -14.87 14.51 -9.03
C ILE A 122 -14.28 13.78 -10.24
N SER A 123 -13.25 14.33 -10.90
CA SER A 123 -12.61 13.68 -12.06
C SER A 123 -11.92 12.35 -11.70
N MET A 124 -11.28 12.26 -10.53
CA MET A 124 -10.67 11.00 -10.08
C MET A 124 -11.73 9.93 -9.77
N PHE A 125 -12.85 10.32 -9.15
CA PHE A 125 -13.97 9.41 -8.90
C PHE A 125 -14.67 8.98 -10.19
N SER A 126 -14.79 9.88 -11.17
CA SER A 126 -15.39 9.56 -12.47
C SER A 126 -14.53 8.58 -13.29
N VAL A 127 -13.21 8.64 -13.19
CA VAL A 127 -12.32 7.69 -13.88
C VAL A 127 -12.29 6.33 -13.19
N GLY A 128 -12.47 6.27 -11.86
CA GLY A 128 -12.54 4.99 -11.14
C GLY A 128 -13.89 4.24 -11.27
N ILE A 129 -14.92 4.89 -11.80
CA ILE A 129 -16.27 4.33 -12.04
C ILE A 129 -16.42 3.74 -13.45
N LEU A 130 -15.49 4.05 -14.36
CA LEU A 130 -15.49 3.65 -15.77
C LEU A 130 -14.48 2.50 -15.99
#